data_AF-A0AAF1K7G5-F1
#
_entry.id   AF-A0AAF1K7G5-F1
#
_cell.length_a   1.000
_cell.length_b   1.000
_cell.length_c   1.000
_cell.angle_alpha   90.00
_cell.angle_beta   90.00
_cell.angle_gamma   90.00
#
_symmetry.space_group_name_H-M   'P 1'
#
loop_
_entity.id
_entity.type
_entity.pdbx_description
1 polymer ?
#
loop_
_entity_poly.entity_id
_entity_poly.type
_entity_poly.pdbx_seq_one_letter_code
_entity_poly.pdbx_strand_id
1 'polypeptide(L)'
;MSEPQLSIRSAKARDLAHALARRTGQPINRLVEQALELYDQELREKQAKTPADILWDLMAEGRRSVPSGTTSAHDDLYDENGLPK
;
A
#
# COMPACT_ATOMS: atom_id res chain seq x y z
N MET A 1 -9.76 36.82 -1.34
CA MET A 1 -8.69 36.59 -2.33
C MET A 1 -9.17 35.48 -3.24
N SER A 2 -8.98 35.58 -4.56
CA SER A 2 -9.36 34.53 -5.51
C SER A 2 -8.49 33.30 -5.33
N GLU A 3 -9.07 32.12 -5.51
CA GLU A 3 -8.37 30.84 -5.41
C GLU A 3 -7.21 30.76 -6.43
N PRO A 4 -6.03 30.26 -6.04
CA PRO A 4 -4.89 30.17 -6.94
C PRO A 4 -5.17 29.20 -8.09
N GLN A 5 -4.86 29.62 -9.32
CA GLN A 5 -5.05 28.80 -10.52
C GLN A 5 -3.87 27.84 -10.74
N LEU A 6 -4.17 26.62 -11.19
CA LEU A 6 -3.16 25.62 -11.53
C LEU A 6 -2.33 26.04 -12.75
N SER A 7 -1.00 26.08 -12.61
CA SER A 7 -0.08 26.39 -13.69
C SER A 7 0.83 25.21 -14.03
N ILE A 8 0.74 24.70 -15.26
CA ILE A 8 1.55 23.58 -15.73
C ILE A 8 2.57 24.10 -16.75
N ARG A 9 3.82 24.27 -16.32
CA ARG A 9 4.91 24.80 -17.16
C ARG A 9 5.61 23.74 -18.02
N SER A 10 5.59 22.48 -17.57
CA SER A 10 6.16 21.36 -18.32
C SER A 10 5.25 20.98 -19.49
N ALA A 11 5.78 21.02 -20.72
CA ALA A 11 5.04 20.64 -21.93
C ALA A 11 4.49 19.20 -21.83
N LYS A 12 5.34 18.25 -21.40
CA LYS A 12 4.94 16.85 -21.20
C LYS A 12 3.80 16.70 -20.20
N ALA A 13 3.87 17.40 -19.07
CA ALA A 13 2.82 17.33 -18.04
C ALA A 13 1.50 17.92 -18.54
N ARG A 14 1.59 19.03 -19.29
CA ARG A 14 0.42 19.70 -19.88
C ARG A 14 -0.28 18.78 -20.89
N ASP A 15 0.48 18.17 -21.80
CA ASP A 15 -0.08 17.29 -22.83
C ASP A 15 -0.74 16.04 -22.21
N LEU A 16 -0.12 15.48 -21.16
CA LEU A 16 -0.67 14.36 -20.40
C LEU A 16 -1.96 14.75 -19.67
N ALA A 17 -1.99 15.89 -18.98
CA ALA A 17 -3.18 16.38 -18.30
C ALA A 17 -4.35 16.61 -19.27
N HIS A 18 -4.09 17.20 -20.44
CA HIS A 18 -5.11 17.35 -21.49
C HIS A 18 -5.60 16.01 -22.04
N ALA A 19 -4.69 15.05 -22.29
CA ALA A 19 -5.06 13.73 -22.77
C ALA A 19 -5.95 12.99 -21.77
N LEU A 20 -5.62 13.07 -20.49
CA LEU A 20 -6.41 12.45 -19.42
C LEU A 20 -7.76 13.15 -19.24
N ALA A 21 -7.80 14.49 -19.19
CA ALA A 21 -9.04 15.25 -19.08
C ALA A 21 -10.03 14.94 -20.22
N ARG A 22 -9.53 14.79 -21.46
CA ARG A 22 -10.37 14.36 -22.60
C ARG A 22 -10.94 12.96 -22.44
N ARG A 23 -10.18 12.03 -21.85
CA ARG A 23 -10.59 10.64 -21.65
C ARG A 23 -11.57 10.48 -20.49
N THR A 24 -11.38 11.25 -19.42
CA THR A 24 -12.21 11.13 -18.20
C THR A 24 -13.39 12.10 -18.18
N GLY A 25 -13.40 13.12 -19.04
CA GLY A 25 -14.39 14.19 -19.01
C GLY A 25 -14.25 15.13 -17.80
N GLN A 26 -13.17 15.00 -17.02
CA GLN A 26 -12.93 15.82 -15.83
C GLN A 26 -12.17 17.10 -16.19
N PRO A 27 -12.38 18.20 -15.44
CA PRO A 27 -11.58 19.39 -15.61
C PRO A 27 -10.15 19.15 -15.11
N ILE A 28 -9.17 19.80 -15.75
CA ILE A 28 -7.73 19.54 -15.54
C ILE A 28 -7.30 19.77 -14.08
N ASN A 29 -7.83 20.81 -13.43
CA ASN A 29 -7.55 21.08 -12.01
C ASN A 29 -7.93 19.88 -11.14
N ARG A 30 -9.18 19.42 -11.24
CA ARG A 30 -9.67 18.27 -10.47
C ARG A 30 -8.87 17.02 -10.75
N LEU A 31 -8.51 16.79 -12.01
CA LEU A 31 -7.73 15.62 -12.40
C LEU A 31 -6.33 15.64 -11.78
N VAL A 32 -5.67 16.80 -11.79
CA VAL A 32 -4.33 16.96 -11.22
C VAL A 32 -4.36 16.88 -9.71
N GLU A 33 -5.35 17.48 -9.05
CA GLU A 33 -5.58 17.36 -7.60
C GLU A 33 -5.75 15.89 -7.20
N GLN A 34 -6.65 15.15 -7.85
CA GLN A 34 -6.87 13.73 -7.58
C GLN A 34 -5.60 12.89 -7.82
N ALA A 35 -4.85 13.18 -8.87
CA ALA A 35 -3.60 12.47 -9.15
C ALA A 35 -2.54 12.71 -8.07
N LEU A 36 -2.44 13.95 -7.57
CA LEU A 36 -1.52 14.30 -6.49
C LEU A 36 -1.94 13.70 -5.15
N GLU A 37 -3.24 13.69 -4.85
CA GLU A 37 -3.79 13.05 -3.64
C GLU A 37 -3.49 11.55 -3.62
N LEU A 38 -3.73 10.84 -4.74
CA LEU A 38 -3.42 9.42 -4.86
C LEU A 38 -1.92 9.15 -4.68
N TYR A 39 -1.07 9.99 -5.26
CA TYR A 39 0.38 9.85 -5.12
C TYR A 39 0.85 10.12 -3.68
N ASP A 40 0.29 11.13 -3.00
CA ASP A 40 0.57 11.40 -1.59
C ASP A 40 0.14 10.23 -0.70
N GLN A 41 -1.04 9.67 -0.94
CA GLN A 41 -1.52 8.49 -0.21
C GLN A 41 -0.58 7.29 -0.40
N GLU A 42 -0.18 6.99 -1.64
CA GLU A 42 0.76 5.90 -1.93
C GLU A 42 2.10 6.10 -1.20
N LEU A 43 2.61 7.33 -1.15
CA LEU A 43 3.85 7.65 -0.41
C LEU A 43 3.68 7.48 1.10
N ARG A 44 2.54 7.90 1.66
CA ARG A 44 2.24 7.72 3.09
C ARG A 44 2.12 6.25 3.45
N GLU A 45 1.42 5.46 2.65
CA GLU A 45 1.29 4.01 2.87
C GLU A 45 2.66 3.31 2.83
N LYS A 46 3.52 3.67 1.86
CA LYS A 46 4.90 3.17 1.79
C LYS A 46 5.74 3.55 3.00
N GLN A 47 5.57 4.76 3.53
CA GLN A 47 6.27 5.22 4.74
C GLN A 47 5.70 4.62 6.03
N ALA A 48 4.40 4.34 6.06
CA ALA A 48 3.71 3.82 7.23
C ALA A 48 3.94 2.32 7.44
N LYS A 49 4.22 1.56 6.37
CA LYS A 49 4.58 0.14 6.49
C LYS A 49 5.97 -0.02 7.11
N THR A 50 5.98 -0.42 8.37
CA THR A 50 7.20 -0.84 9.06
C THR A 50 7.64 -2.23 8.59
N PRO A 51 8.90 -2.64 8.81
CA PRO A 51 9.33 -4.02 8.58
C PRO A 51 8.48 -5.06 9.32
N ALA A 52 7.92 -4.69 10.50
CA ALA A 52 7.03 -5.55 11.25
C ALA A 52 5.70 -5.76 10.50
N ASP A 53 5.14 -4.73 9.88
CA ASP A 53 3.90 -4.85 9.10
C ASP A 53 4.08 -5.77 7.90
N ILE A 54 5.23 -5.68 7.22
CA ILE A 54 5.59 -6.58 6.13
C ILE A 54 5.68 -8.04 6.61
N LEU A 55 6.30 -8.26 7.78
CA LEU A 55 6.40 -9.59 8.38
C LEU A 55 5.02 -10.14 8.75
N TRP A 56 4.14 -9.31 9.32
CA TRP A 56 2.77 -9.72 9.66
C TRP A 56 1.95 -10.07 8.42
N ASP A 57 2.03 -9.28 7.35
CA ASP A 57 1.39 -9.56 6.06
C ASP A 57 1.87 -10.92 5.50
N LEU A 58 3.18 -11.17 5.53
CA LEU A 58 3.77 -12.44 5.10
C LEU A 58 3.28 -13.62 5.95
N MET A 59 3.23 -13.46 7.28
CA MET A 59 2.70 -14.48 8.19
C MET A 59 1.21 -14.76 7.94
N ALA A 60 0.42 -13.72 7.68
CA ALA A 60 -1.00 -13.85 7.38
C ALA A 60 -1.25 -14.60 6.07
N GLU A 61 -0.47 -14.30 5.01
CA GLU A 61 -0.52 -15.04 3.74
C GLU A 61 -0.13 -16.51 3.95
N GLY A 62 0.98 -16.77 4.65
CA GLY A 62 1.44 -18.13 4.94
C GLY A 62 0.42 -18.96 5.74
N ARG A 63 -0.37 -18.34 6.62
CA ARG A 63 -1.41 -19.05 7.39
C ARG A 63 -2.54 -19.59 6.50
N ARG A 64 -2.81 -18.99 5.32
CA ARG A 64 -3.91 -19.44 4.45
C ARG A 64 -3.73 -20.86 3.93
N SER A 65 -2.49 -21.32 3.81
CA SER A 65 -2.17 -22.69 3.36
C SER A 65 -2.08 -23.70 4.50
N VAL A 66 -2.16 -23.25 5.77
CA VAL A 66 -2.06 -24.13 6.94
C VAL A 66 -3.45 -24.66 7.30
N PRO A 67 -3.67 -25.98 7.33
CA PRO A 67 -4.94 -26.56 7.74
C PRO A 67 -5.36 -26.12 9.16
N SER A 68 -6.67 -26.00 9.37
CA SER A 68 -7.20 -25.71 10.71
C SER A 68 -6.85 -26.83 11.68
N GLY A 69 -6.35 -26.47 12.86
CA GLY A 69 -5.90 -27.42 13.88
C GLY A 69 -4.45 -27.87 13.74
N THR A 70 -3.72 -27.43 12.72
CA THR A 70 -2.25 -27.60 12.69
C THR A 70 -1.63 -26.86 13.87
N THR A 71 -0.91 -27.60 14.69
CA THR A 71 -0.23 -27.10 15.88
C THR A 71 1.25 -27.47 15.82
N SER A 72 2.09 -26.62 16.40
CA SER A 72 3.50 -26.91 16.68
C SER A 72 3.68 -27.37 18.14
N ALA A 73 2.66 -28.05 18.68
CA ALA A 73 2.75 -28.69 19.98
C ALA A 73 3.68 -29.90 19.85
N HIS A 74 4.78 -29.86 20.60
CA HIS A 74 5.81 -30.90 20.62
C HIS A 74 6.05 -31.38 22.06
N ASP A 75 5.05 -31.25 22.94
CA ASP A 75 5.11 -31.62 24.36
C ASP A 75 5.42 -33.13 24.55
N ASP A 76 5.15 -33.93 23.52
CA ASP A 76 5.52 -35.33 23.43
C ASP A 76 7.03 -35.52 23.24
N LEU A 77 7.73 -34.62 22.54
CA LEU A 77 9.15 -34.72 22.22
C LEU A 77 10.09 -34.19 23.31
N TYR A 78 9.60 -33.29 24.17
CA TYR A 78 10.42 -32.64 25.21
C TYR A 78 9.93 -32.97 26.64
N ASP A 79 10.84 -32.98 27.60
CA ASP A 79 10.54 -33.12 29.03
C ASP A 79 10.08 -31.80 29.67
N GLU A 80 9.78 -31.82 30.97
CA GLU A 80 9.34 -30.63 31.72
C GLU A 80 10.39 -29.50 31.78
N ASN A 81 11.65 -29.79 31.45
CA ASN A 81 12.74 -28.84 31.38
C ASN A 81 13.02 -28.36 29.94
N GLY A 82 12.26 -28.85 28.96
CA GLY A 82 12.42 -28.54 27.54
C GLY A 82 13.59 -29.28 26.86
N LEU A 83 14.09 -30.37 27.44
CA LEU A 83 15.11 -31.22 26.84
C LEU A 83 14.46 -32.36 26.03
N PRO A 84 15.05 -32.79 24.90
CA PRO A 84 14.54 -33.95 24.16
C PRO A 84 14.49 -35.19 25.06
N LYS A 85 13.39 -35.94 24.96
CA LYS A 85 13.24 -37.24 25.63
C LYS A 85 14.12 -38.32 25.02
#